data_AF-A0A293LQH0-F1
#
_entry.id   AF-A0A293LQH0-F1
#
_cell.length_a   1.000
_cell.length_b   1.000
_cell.length_c   1.000
_cell.angle_alpha   90.00
_cell.angle_beta   90.00
_cell.angle_gamma   90.00
#
_symmetry.space_group_name_H-M   'P 1'
#
loop_
_entity.id
_entity.type
_entity.pdbx_description
1 polymer ?
#
loop_
_entity_poly.entity_id
_entity_poly.type
_entity_poly.pdbx_seq_one_letter_code
_entity_poly.pdbx_strand_id
1 'polypeptide(L)'
;MASRANCNMEEETSPQWEGFRTEMHNAIDNRYHDIVKLCCQALPQLIYWLHPSTKQSAVHRAIQKNAFDIYGLLLSYKCDFKDEEEKEECFYDLSPLHRAELKRQRFFVTTYKDCYLNFLKSRTETQAECEDFVPLVDRYFEELDSNELIRPILQAAATSRHLRIRLDFERDDVECMIGCRSRYNQGITDNETEGIFIGAKAAKTDKETEGIFIGAKAAKSASGVSDVVGTLARELCRRALYLVYMNEGRPYRSGDDERKDAYQKIIQRMEARKEELDPAIGLAFSYDTEQELTVCVPYILAVHCSPGCGDSILQSQARELLQFYRQCIIPDILTYIRHSCPGKDAEKIKEENARLGKAHWADEVN
;
A
#
# COMPACT_ATOMS: atom_id res chain seq x y z
N MET A 1 30.18 8.49 30.74
CA MET A 1 29.43 8.52 29.47
C MET A 1 28.62 9.81 29.46
N ALA A 2 29.11 10.84 28.79
CA ALA A 2 28.38 12.09 28.63
C ALA A 2 27.18 11.84 27.70
N SER A 3 26.01 12.30 28.11
CA SER A 3 24.72 11.99 27.48
C SER A 3 24.62 12.66 26.09
N ARG A 4 24.07 11.90 25.12
CA ARG A 4 23.68 12.40 23.78
C ARG A 4 22.78 13.65 23.83
N ALA A 5 22.10 13.91 24.95
CA ALA A 5 21.20 15.04 25.13
C ALA A 5 21.91 16.40 25.19
N ASN A 6 23.11 16.49 25.77
CA ASN A 6 23.80 17.78 25.92
C ASN A 6 24.43 18.28 24.61
N CYS A 7 24.82 17.38 23.71
CA CYS A 7 25.52 17.76 22.47
C CYS A 7 24.59 18.41 21.43
N ASN A 8 23.27 18.14 21.51
CA ASN A 8 22.32 18.63 20.51
C ASN A 8 21.81 20.05 20.82
N MET A 9 21.70 20.41 22.10
CA MET A 9 21.12 21.70 22.51
C MET A 9 21.96 22.92 22.11
N GLU A 10 23.29 22.78 22.04
CA GLU A 10 24.18 23.84 21.56
C GLU A 10 23.95 24.15 20.07
N GLU A 11 23.75 23.11 19.26
CA GLU A 11 23.44 23.28 17.84
C GLU A 11 22.03 23.85 17.65
N GLU A 12 21.05 23.35 18.40
CA GLU A 12 19.64 23.76 18.36
C GLU A 12 19.39 25.23 18.76
N THR A 13 20.34 25.84 19.46
CA THR A 13 20.27 27.25 19.87
C THR A 13 21.28 28.14 19.16
N SER A 14 22.12 27.57 18.29
CA SER A 14 23.17 28.30 17.60
C SER A 14 22.60 29.40 16.69
N PRO A 15 23.18 30.63 16.71
CA PRO A 15 22.81 31.71 15.79
C PRO A 15 23.02 31.35 14.32
N GLN A 16 23.96 30.45 14.02
CA GLN A 16 24.29 30.08 12.64
C GLN A 16 23.11 29.39 11.91
N TRP A 17 22.20 28.76 12.67
CA TRP A 17 21.03 28.06 12.13
C TRP A 17 19.73 28.83 12.33
N GLU A 18 19.78 30.06 12.85
CA GLU A 18 18.58 30.83 13.17
C GLU A 18 17.69 31.09 11.94
N GLY A 19 18.30 31.38 10.79
CA GLY A 19 17.57 31.56 9.52
C GLY A 19 16.83 30.29 9.09
N PHE A 20 17.50 29.15 9.10
CA PHE A 20 16.89 27.85 8.75
C PHE A 20 15.78 27.44 9.73
N ARG A 21 15.97 27.67 11.04
CA ARG A 21 14.92 27.39 12.03
C ARG A 21 13.73 28.33 11.85
N THR A 22 13.96 29.59 11.50
CA THR A 22 12.86 30.53 11.16
C THR A 22 12.08 30.06 9.94
N GLU A 23 12.78 29.64 8.88
CA GLU A 23 12.17 29.11 7.66
C GLU A 23 11.36 27.83 7.92
N MET A 24 11.90 26.89 8.71
CA MET A 24 11.22 25.68 9.14
C MET A 24 9.88 25.99 9.82
N HIS A 25 9.88 26.87 10.83
CA HIS A 25 8.66 27.22 11.57
C HIS A 25 7.66 28.01 10.72
N ASN A 26 8.13 28.89 9.85
CA ASN A 26 7.27 29.55 8.87
C ASN A 26 6.66 28.55 7.89
N ALA A 27 7.41 27.55 7.44
CA ALA A 27 6.91 26.51 6.56
C ALA A 27 5.85 25.64 7.25
N ILE A 28 6.03 25.31 8.54
CA ILE A 28 5.02 24.62 9.35
C ILE A 28 3.73 25.46 9.44
N ASP A 29 3.86 26.74 9.78
CA ASP A 29 2.73 27.65 9.91
C ASP A 29 1.93 27.80 8.60
N ASN A 30 2.61 27.82 7.47
CA ASN A 30 2.00 27.93 6.14
C ASN A 30 1.71 26.58 5.47
N ARG A 31 1.98 25.46 6.15
CA ARG A 31 1.78 24.08 5.66
C ARG A 31 2.57 23.75 4.38
N TYR A 32 3.76 24.31 4.23
CA TYR A 32 4.65 24.05 3.10
C TYR A 32 5.51 22.80 3.34
N HIS A 33 4.93 21.65 3.03
CA HIS A 33 5.54 20.33 3.22
C HIS A 33 6.92 20.19 2.56
N ASP A 34 7.09 20.69 1.32
CA ASP A 34 8.34 20.55 0.59
C ASP A 34 9.49 21.36 1.21
N ILE A 35 9.19 22.53 1.76
CA ILE A 35 10.18 23.37 2.44
C ILE A 35 10.62 22.70 3.75
N VAL A 36 9.68 22.19 4.55
CA VAL A 36 10.01 21.42 5.76
C VAL A 36 10.94 20.25 5.44
N LYS A 37 10.64 19.51 4.36
CA LYS A 37 11.47 18.40 3.90
C LYS A 37 12.88 18.86 3.53
N LEU A 38 13.02 19.95 2.77
CA LEU A 38 14.32 20.52 2.41
C LEU A 38 15.11 20.94 3.65
N CYS A 39 14.46 21.56 4.65
CA CYS A 39 15.09 21.90 5.92
C CYS A 39 15.64 20.65 6.62
N CYS A 40 14.82 19.60 6.79
CA CYS A 40 15.24 18.34 7.42
C CYS A 40 16.41 17.67 6.70
N GLN A 41 16.48 17.79 5.36
CA GLN A 41 17.57 17.25 4.56
C GLN A 41 18.86 18.07 4.66
N ALA A 42 18.73 19.40 4.76
CA ALA A 42 19.86 20.31 4.84
C ALA A 42 20.59 20.22 6.18
N LEU A 43 19.86 20.06 7.29
CA LEU A 43 20.41 20.03 8.65
C LEU A 43 19.89 18.81 9.44
N PRO A 44 20.27 17.57 9.05
CA PRO A 44 19.78 16.35 9.69
C PRO A 44 20.24 16.18 11.14
N GLN A 45 21.21 16.98 11.59
CA GLN A 45 21.68 17.00 12.97
C GLN A 45 20.72 17.71 13.93
N LEU A 46 19.87 18.63 13.42
CA LEU A 46 18.83 19.26 14.22
C LEU A 46 17.65 18.29 14.39
N ILE A 47 17.34 17.95 15.64
CA ILE A 47 16.30 16.99 16.04
C ILE A 47 15.04 17.71 16.51
N TYR A 48 15.19 18.77 17.29
CA TYR A 48 14.07 19.51 17.88
C TYR A 48 13.62 20.66 17.00
N TRP A 49 14.55 21.24 16.23
CA TRP A 49 14.33 22.42 15.41
C TRP A 49 13.72 23.55 16.24
N LEU A 50 14.41 24.00 17.29
CA LEU A 50 13.81 24.95 18.24
C LEU A 50 13.46 26.29 17.57
N HIS A 51 12.25 26.78 17.78
CA HIS A 51 11.84 28.10 17.29
C HIS A 51 12.76 29.19 17.89
N PRO A 52 13.34 30.12 17.09
CA PRO A 52 14.29 31.11 17.60
C PRO A 52 13.77 31.93 18.78
N SER A 53 12.52 32.38 18.72
CA SER A 53 11.87 33.15 19.79
C SER A 53 11.25 32.30 20.91
N THR A 54 10.34 31.37 20.59
CA THR A 54 9.55 30.65 21.61
C THR A 54 10.26 29.43 22.19
N LYS A 55 11.36 28.99 21.57
CA LYS A 55 12.09 27.76 21.93
C LYS A 55 11.22 26.49 21.91
N GLN A 56 10.09 26.51 21.21
CA GLN A 56 9.26 25.33 21.02
C GLN A 56 9.82 24.45 19.90
N SER A 57 9.70 23.13 20.03
CA SER A 57 10.09 22.21 18.96
C SER A 57 9.21 22.36 17.72
N ALA A 58 9.75 21.99 16.55
CA ALA A 58 8.99 21.91 15.30
C ALA A 58 7.81 20.92 15.40
N VAL A 59 8.01 19.80 16.10
CA VAL A 59 6.97 18.78 16.32
C VAL A 59 5.80 19.37 17.12
N HIS A 60 6.11 20.11 18.19
CA HIS A 60 5.10 20.82 18.98
C HIS A 60 4.34 21.84 18.13
N ARG A 61 5.06 22.66 17.34
CA ARG A 61 4.44 23.67 16.47
C ARG A 61 3.52 23.05 15.43
N ALA A 62 3.91 21.94 14.81
CA ALA A 62 3.10 21.23 13.82
C ALA A 62 1.76 20.75 14.43
N ILE A 63 1.78 20.24 15.65
CA ILE A 63 0.57 19.82 16.37
C ILE A 63 -0.32 21.02 16.68
N GLN A 64 0.24 22.10 17.25
CA GLN A 64 -0.51 23.32 17.57
C GLN A 64 -1.21 23.93 16.34
N LYS A 65 -0.58 23.80 15.16
CA LYS A 65 -1.13 24.29 13.89
C LYS A 65 -2.03 23.28 13.18
N ASN A 66 -2.30 22.12 13.76
CA ASN A 66 -3.02 21.01 13.14
C ASN A 66 -2.42 20.58 11.79
N ALA A 67 -1.10 20.66 11.64
CA ALA A 67 -0.33 20.25 10.47
C ALA A 67 0.16 18.79 10.66
N PHE A 68 -0.79 17.86 10.71
CA PHE A 68 -0.52 16.47 11.11
C PHE A 68 0.32 15.68 10.09
N ASP A 69 0.19 16.02 8.81
CA ASP A 69 1.04 15.52 7.73
C ASP A 69 2.50 15.95 7.91
N ILE A 70 2.72 17.22 8.26
CA ILE A 70 4.04 17.75 8.60
C ILE A 70 4.58 17.14 9.89
N TYR A 71 3.73 16.89 10.88
CA TYR A 71 4.11 16.12 12.08
C TYR A 71 4.62 14.72 11.70
N GLY A 72 3.92 13.99 10.82
CA GLY A 72 4.38 12.70 10.31
C GLY A 72 5.72 12.80 9.58
N LEU A 73 5.88 13.81 8.72
CA LEU A 73 7.15 14.09 8.04
C LEU A 73 8.29 14.31 9.03
N LEU A 74 8.11 15.16 10.05
CA LEU A 74 9.11 15.45 11.08
C LEU A 74 9.53 14.18 11.82
N LEU A 75 8.57 13.33 12.22
CA LEU A 75 8.86 12.04 12.84
C LEU A 75 9.71 11.14 11.93
N SER A 76 9.53 11.21 10.60
CA SER A 76 10.25 10.33 9.66
C SER A 76 11.74 10.70 9.54
N TYR A 77 12.05 11.98 9.83
CA TYR A 77 13.40 12.49 9.98
C TYR A 77 13.90 12.41 11.43
N LYS A 78 13.22 11.63 12.28
CA LYS A 78 13.56 11.43 13.70
C LYS A 78 13.54 12.72 14.53
N CYS A 79 12.78 13.72 14.10
CA CYS A 79 12.57 14.92 14.91
C CYS A 79 11.70 14.59 16.13
N ASP A 80 11.90 15.31 17.22
CA ASP A 80 11.22 15.03 18.50
C ASP A 80 10.87 16.31 19.27
N PHE A 81 10.13 16.16 20.36
CA PHE A 81 9.91 17.20 21.36
C PHE A 81 11.22 17.53 22.08
N LYS A 82 11.34 18.77 22.57
CA LYS A 82 12.56 19.20 23.27
C LYS A 82 12.70 18.53 24.66
N ASP A 83 11.58 18.22 25.30
CA ASP A 83 11.48 17.56 26.60
C ASP A 83 10.11 16.87 26.78
N GLU A 84 9.96 16.06 27.83
CA GLU A 84 8.69 15.38 28.11
C GLU A 84 7.60 16.34 28.64
N GLU A 85 7.97 17.48 29.21
CA GLU A 85 7.01 18.50 29.68
C GLU A 85 6.25 19.11 28.50
N GLU A 86 6.96 19.56 27.46
CA GLU A 86 6.37 20.09 26.22
C GLU A 86 5.49 19.03 25.54
N LYS A 87 5.89 17.76 25.60
CA LYS A 87 5.14 16.66 25.01
C LYS A 87 3.84 16.38 25.77
N GLU A 88 3.88 16.34 27.09
CA GLU A 88 2.68 16.18 27.93
C GLU A 88 1.72 17.35 27.74
N GLU A 89 2.22 18.58 27.74
CA GLU A 89 1.44 19.80 27.45
C GLU A 89 0.76 19.69 26.07
N CYS A 90 1.52 19.30 25.04
CA CYS A 90 1.00 19.20 23.68
C CYS A 90 -0.16 18.21 23.55
N PHE A 91 -0.12 17.10 24.29
CA PHE A 91 -1.14 16.07 24.23
C PHE A 91 -2.32 16.33 25.16
N TYR A 92 -2.21 17.23 26.15
CA TYR A 92 -3.24 17.43 27.17
C TYR A 92 -4.57 17.92 26.59
N ASP A 93 -4.53 18.94 25.72
CA ASP A 93 -5.73 19.62 25.19
C ASP A 93 -6.23 19.08 23.84
N LEU A 94 -5.67 17.97 23.35
CA LEU A 94 -6.08 17.44 22.06
C LEU A 94 -7.44 16.73 22.13
N SER A 95 -8.30 17.09 21.18
CA SER A 95 -9.54 16.38 20.91
C SER A 95 -9.27 14.90 20.61
N PRO A 96 -10.24 13.99 20.87
CA PRO A 96 -10.12 12.59 20.51
C PRO A 96 -9.77 12.38 19.03
N LEU A 97 -10.30 13.22 18.14
CA LEU A 97 -10.02 13.20 16.71
C LEU A 97 -8.55 13.52 16.40
N HIS A 98 -8.01 14.59 17.01
CA HIS A 98 -6.60 14.96 16.82
C HIS A 98 -5.66 13.92 17.41
N ARG A 99 -5.98 13.34 18.57
CA ARG A 99 -5.18 12.23 19.15
C ARG A 99 -5.17 11.00 18.25
N ALA A 100 -6.31 10.65 17.65
CA ALA A 100 -6.38 9.55 16.70
C ALA A 100 -5.50 9.81 15.47
N GLU A 101 -5.53 11.03 14.93
CA GLU A 101 -4.69 11.41 13.79
C GLU A 101 -3.19 11.40 14.12
N LEU A 102 -2.78 11.91 15.29
CA LEU A 102 -1.37 11.86 15.71
C LEU A 102 -0.88 10.42 15.94
N LYS A 103 -1.70 9.57 16.56
CA LYS A 103 -1.41 8.13 16.69
C LYS A 103 -1.25 7.47 15.33
N ARG A 104 -2.12 7.85 14.37
CA ARG A 104 -2.07 7.35 13.00
C ARG A 104 -0.76 7.78 12.32
N GLN A 105 -0.44 9.07 12.29
CA GLN A 105 0.79 9.58 11.67
C GLN A 105 2.04 8.93 12.28
N ARG A 106 2.08 8.80 13.61
CA ARG A 106 3.14 8.09 14.31
C ARG A 106 3.22 6.62 13.87
N PHE A 107 2.09 5.91 13.80
CA PHE A 107 2.05 4.52 13.34
C PHE A 107 2.61 4.35 11.91
N PHE A 108 2.23 5.23 10.98
CA PHE A 108 2.74 5.23 9.61
C PHE A 108 4.25 5.47 9.56
N VAL A 109 4.79 6.28 10.47
CA VAL A 109 6.19 6.69 10.40
C VAL A 109 7.13 5.76 11.18
N THR A 110 6.74 5.33 12.37
CA THR A 110 7.61 4.54 13.26
C THR A 110 7.62 3.05 12.95
N THR A 111 6.67 2.58 12.15
CA THR A 111 6.35 1.14 12.03
C THR A 111 6.47 0.64 10.58
N TYR A 112 6.85 1.50 9.63
CA TYR A 112 6.69 1.27 8.19
C TYR A 112 7.57 0.20 7.55
N LYS A 113 8.52 -0.41 8.26
CA LYS A 113 9.23 -1.57 7.68
C LYS A 113 8.37 -2.83 7.68
N ASP A 114 7.49 -3.02 8.68
CA ASP A 114 6.71 -4.27 8.82
C ASP A 114 5.21 -4.05 9.15
N CYS A 115 4.74 -2.81 9.38
CA CYS A 115 3.36 -2.58 9.83
C CYS A 115 2.30 -2.84 8.78
N TYR A 116 2.63 -2.64 7.50
CA TYR A 116 1.71 -2.93 6.41
C TYR A 116 1.54 -4.45 6.25
N LEU A 117 2.59 -5.25 6.47
CA LEU A 117 2.48 -6.72 6.51
C LEU A 117 1.60 -7.16 7.67
N ASN A 118 1.85 -6.66 8.89
CA ASN A 118 1.01 -6.97 10.05
C ASN A 118 -0.45 -6.55 9.84
N PHE A 119 -0.68 -5.41 9.19
CA PHE A 119 -2.02 -4.97 8.80
C PHE A 119 -2.66 -5.97 7.85
N LEU A 120 -2.03 -6.29 6.72
CA LEU A 120 -2.56 -7.22 5.72
C LEU A 120 -2.82 -8.61 6.31
N LYS A 121 -1.88 -9.13 7.13
CA LYS A 121 -2.04 -10.37 7.91
C LYS A 121 -3.27 -10.30 8.82
N SER A 122 -3.45 -9.21 9.57
CA SER A 122 -4.62 -9.01 10.45
C SER A 122 -5.95 -8.83 9.72
N ARG A 123 -5.91 -8.48 8.42
CA ARG A 123 -7.08 -8.39 7.54
C ARG A 123 -7.35 -9.67 6.79
N THR A 124 -6.47 -10.66 6.91
CA THR A 124 -6.62 -11.96 6.26
C THR A 124 -7.34 -12.90 7.21
N GLU A 125 -8.45 -13.43 6.74
CA GLU A 125 -9.32 -14.34 7.46
C GLU A 125 -9.49 -15.61 6.62
N THR A 126 -9.84 -16.72 7.28
CA THR A 126 -10.22 -17.94 6.60
C THR A 126 -11.72 -18.17 6.67
N GLN A 127 -12.29 -18.70 5.59
CA GLN A 127 -13.70 -19.07 5.53
C GLN A 127 -14.00 -20.45 6.12
N ALA A 128 -12.99 -21.32 6.23
CA ALA A 128 -13.10 -22.68 6.77
C ALA A 128 -11.97 -22.93 7.78
N GLU A 129 -12.12 -23.92 8.66
CA GLU A 129 -11.06 -24.23 9.63
C GLU A 129 -9.77 -24.68 8.91
N CYS A 130 -8.65 -24.06 9.27
CA CYS A 130 -7.33 -24.38 8.74
C CYS A 130 -6.31 -24.29 9.88
N GLU A 131 -5.80 -25.44 10.33
CA GLU A 131 -4.88 -25.52 11.48
C GLU A 131 -3.57 -24.74 11.27
N ASP A 132 -3.08 -24.71 10.03
CA ASP A 132 -1.83 -24.03 9.65
C ASP A 132 -2.05 -22.60 9.11
N PHE A 133 -3.22 -22.00 9.36
CA PHE A 133 -3.60 -20.71 8.76
C PHE A 133 -2.58 -19.60 9.02
N VAL A 134 -2.21 -19.38 10.28
CA VAL A 134 -1.29 -18.28 10.65
C VAL A 134 0.10 -18.47 10.02
N PRO A 135 0.78 -19.63 10.16
CA PRO A 135 2.05 -19.87 9.50
C PRO A 135 2.02 -19.83 7.96
N LEU A 136 0.87 -20.10 7.33
CA LEU A 136 0.71 -19.98 5.87
C LEU A 136 0.60 -18.52 5.45
N VAL A 137 -0.26 -17.75 6.12
CA VAL A 137 -0.44 -16.32 5.86
C VAL A 137 0.87 -15.55 6.08
N ASP A 138 1.61 -15.89 7.14
CA ASP A 138 2.93 -15.30 7.38
C ASP A 138 3.88 -15.53 6.21
N ARG A 139 4.00 -16.78 5.74
CA ARG A 139 4.81 -17.15 4.58
C ARG A 139 4.40 -16.42 3.32
N TYR A 140 3.10 -16.34 3.02
CA TYR A 140 2.62 -15.69 1.80
C TYR A 140 3.05 -14.23 1.74
N PHE A 141 2.88 -13.48 2.83
CA PHE A 141 3.25 -12.08 2.86
C PHE A 141 4.75 -11.83 2.92
N GLU A 142 5.53 -12.69 3.59
CA GLU A 142 6.99 -12.64 3.58
C GLU A 142 7.57 -12.90 2.18
N GLU A 143 7.00 -13.89 1.47
CA GLU A 143 7.40 -14.22 0.11
C GLU A 143 7.13 -13.06 -0.85
N LEU A 144 5.94 -12.45 -0.78
CA LEU A 144 5.60 -11.28 -1.59
C LEU A 144 6.48 -10.06 -1.26
N ASP A 145 6.78 -9.81 0.02
CA ASP A 145 7.61 -8.67 0.42
C ASP A 145 9.08 -8.83 0.01
N SER A 146 9.55 -10.07 -0.18
CA SER A 146 10.91 -10.32 -0.64
C SER A 146 11.19 -9.72 -2.03
N ASN A 147 10.15 -9.51 -2.85
CA ASN A 147 10.27 -8.94 -4.20
C ASN A 147 10.09 -7.41 -4.20
N GLU A 148 11.11 -6.68 -4.66
CA GLU A 148 11.11 -5.20 -4.66
C GLU A 148 10.06 -4.56 -5.56
N LEU A 149 9.56 -5.28 -6.57
CA LEU A 149 8.50 -4.80 -7.46
C LEU A 149 7.10 -5.11 -6.91
N ILE A 150 6.97 -6.07 -5.98
CA ILE A 150 5.70 -6.39 -5.32
C ILE A 150 5.53 -5.60 -4.02
N ARG A 151 6.61 -5.35 -3.26
CA ARG A 151 6.56 -4.62 -1.98
C ARG A 151 5.76 -3.30 -2.02
N PRO A 152 5.93 -2.41 -3.03
CA PRO A 152 5.13 -1.19 -3.13
C PRO A 152 3.63 -1.47 -3.27
N ILE A 153 3.25 -2.57 -3.92
CA ILE A 153 1.85 -3.00 -4.04
C ILE A 153 1.26 -3.30 -2.67
N LEU A 154 1.98 -4.08 -1.85
CA LEU A 154 1.56 -4.42 -0.49
C LEU A 154 1.37 -3.17 0.37
N GLN A 155 2.33 -2.25 0.29
CA GLN A 155 2.28 -0.98 1.02
C GLN A 155 1.09 -0.11 0.63
N ALA A 156 0.79 -0.02 -0.68
CA ALA A 156 -0.37 0.73 -1.16
C ALA A 156 -1.69 0.03 -0.82
N ALA A 157 -1.80 -1.29 -0.97
CA ALA A 157 -3.00 -2.02 -0.58
C ALA A 157 -3.32 -1.85 0.92
N ALA A 158 -2.30 -1.81 1.77
CA ALA A 158 -2.45 -1.61 3.22
C ALA A 158 -2.95 -0.20 3.61
N THR A 159 -3.05 0.76 2.68
CA THR A 159 -3.73 2.04 2.96
C THR A 159 -5.26 1.91 2.99
N SER A 160 -5.81 0.81 2.46
CA SER A 160 -7.25 0.51 2.47
C SER A 160 -7.71 0.08 3.86
N ARG A 161 -8.35 1.00 4.58
CA ARG A 161 -8.67 0.83 6.01
C ARG A 161 -9.63 -0.33 6.28
N HIS A 162 -10.55 -0.58 5.35
CA HIS A 162 -11.62 -1.56 5.47
C HIS A 162 -11.31 -2.84 4.70
N LEU A 163 -10.09 -2.97 4.16
CA LEU A 163 -9.64 -4.15 3.44
C LEU A 163 -9.91 -5.42 4.25
N ARG A 164 -10.52 -6.40 3.59
CA ARG A 164 -10.71 -7.76 4.09
C ARG A 164 -10.22 -8.74 3.04
N ILE A 165 -9.37 -9.67 3.43
CA ILE A 165 -8.85 -10.73 2.57
C ILE A 165 -9.41 -12.05 3.10
N ARG A 166 -10.10 -12.81 2.27
CA ARG A 166 -10.72 -14.08 2.64
C ARG A 166 -10.13 -15.23 1.84
N LEU A 167 -9.59 -16.21 2.55
CA LEU A 167 -9.05 -17.44 1.99
C LEU A 167 -10.02 -18.61 2.25
N ASP A 168 -10.47 -19.27 1.19
CA ASP A 168 -11.31 -20.48 1.28
C ASP A 168 -10.45 -21.73 0.99
N PHE A 169 -10.02 -22.43 2.04
CA PHE A 169 -9.21 -23.65 1.91
C PHE A 169 -10.01 -24.91 1.55
N GLU A 170 -11.30 -24.80 1.24
CA GLU A 170 -12.13 -25.92 0.79
C GLU A 170 -12.49 -25.85 -0.70
N ARG A 171 -12.24 -24.70 -1.36
CA ARG A 171 -12.54 -24.47 -2.78
C ARG A 171 -11.33 -23.97 -3.59
N ASP A 172 -11.25 -24.43 -4.83
CA ASP A 172 -10.22 -24.00 -5.78
C ASP A 172 -10.55 -22.65 -6.44
N ASP A 173 -11.82 -22.23 -6.38
CA ASP A 173 -12.32 -20.96 -6.93
C ASP A 173 -13.24 -20.23 -5.93
N VAL A 174 -13.55 -18.97 -6.25
CA VAL A 174 -14.32 -18.08 -5.38
C VAL A 174 -15.82 -18.02 -5.73
N GLU A 175 -16.30 -18.89 -6.61
CA GLU A 175 -17.66 -18.81 -7.20
C GLU A 175 -18.74 -18.73 -6.10
N CYS A 176 -18.53 -19.45 -5.01
CA CYS A 176 -19.49 -19.56 -3.91
C CYS A 176 -19.28 -18.54 -2.77
N MET A 177 -18.22 -17.74 -2.80
CA MET A 177 -17.99 -16.69 -1.80
C MET A 177 -18.77 -15.41 -2.10
N ILE A 178 -19.01 -15.12 -3.38
CA ILE A 178 -19.66 -13.89 -3.83
C ILE A 178 -20.83 -14.09 -4.80
N GLY A 179 -21.22 -15.34 -5.08
CA GLY A 179 -22.36 -15.65 -5.95
C GLY A 179 -22.14 -15.29 -7.42
N CYS A 180 -20.88 -15.20 -7.87
CA CYS A 180 -20.54 -14.98 -9.27
C CYS A 180 -20.90 -16.20 -10.11
N ARG A 181 -21.45 -16.02 -11.32
CA ARG A 181 -21.75 -17.12 -12.28
C ARG A 181 -20.58 -17.44 -13.22
N SER A 182 -19.43 -16.83 -12.96
CA SER A 182 -18.22 -16.96 -13.77
C SER A 182 -17.46 -18.19 -13.31
N ARG A 183 -17.29 -19.17 -14.20
CA ARG A 183 -16.50 -20.36 -13.88
C ARG A 183 -15.02 -19.97 -13.70
N TYR A 184 -14.36 -20.58 -12.71
CA TYR A 184 -12.89 -20.63 -12.54
C TYR A 184 -12.15 -19.34 -12.16
N ASN A 185 -12.75 -18.47 -11.34
CA ASN A 185 -12.00 -17.36 -10.74
C ASN A 185 -11.29 -17.81 -9.45
N GLN A 186 -9.96 -17.91 -9.48
CA GLN A 186 -9.14 -18.25 -8.29
C GLN A 186 -9.08 -17.11 -7.26
N GLY A 187 -9.35 -15.87 -7.69
CA GLY A 187 -9.39 -14.70 -6.83
C GLY A 187 -10.18 -13.55 -7.44
N ILE A 188 -10.83 -12.75 -6.59
CA ILE A 188 -11.63 -11.58 -6.97
C ILE A 188 -11.39 -10.43 -5.99
N THR A 189 -11.25 -9.22 -6.53
CA THR A 189 -11.20 -7.96 -5.78
C THR A 189 -12.49 -7.18 -5.99
N ASP A 190 -13.21 -6.93 -4.91
CA ASP A 190 -14.33 -6.00 -4.83
C ASP A 190 -13.84 -4.65 -4.29
N ASN A 191 -13.73 -3.68 -5.18
CA ASN A 191 -13.22 -2.35 -4.83
C ASN A 191 -14.22 -1.51 -4.02
N GLU A 192 -15.52 -1.80 -4.11
CA GLU A 192 -16.56 -1.07 -3.38
C GLU A 192 -16.60 -1.49 -1.91
N THR A 193 -16.53 -2.79 -1.65
CA THR A 193 -16.55 -3.33 -0.28
C THR A 193 -15.16 -3.48 0.34
N GLU A 194 -14.10 -3.16 -0.41
CA GLU A 194 -12.70 -3.42 -0.05
C GLU A 194 -12.45 -4.91 0.27
N GLY A 195 -13.14 -5.80 -0.45
CA GLY A 195 -13.02 -7.25 -0.26
C GLY A 195 -12.07 -7.89 -1.26
N ILE A 196 -11.19 -8.76 -0.81
CA ILE A 196 -10.42 -9.69 -1.64
C ILE A 196 -10.81 -11.10 -1.23
N PHE A 197 -11.17 -11.92 -2.21
CA PHE A 197 -11.58 -13.32 -2.00
C PHE A 197 -10.65 -14.21 -2.82
N ILE A 198 -10.16 -15.31 -2.23
CA ILE A 198 -9.23 -16.24 -2.88
C ILE A 198 -9.62 -17.69 -2.56
N GLY A 199 -9.75 -18.51 -3.60
CA GLY A 199 -9.87 -19.96 -3.47
C GLY A 199 -8.49 -20.52 -3.11
N ALA A 200 -8.38 -21.19 -1.98
CA ALA A 200 -7.12 -21.58 -1.35
C ALA A 200 -7.06 -23.08 -1.01
N LYS A 201 -7.91 -23.91 -1.63
CA LYS A 201 -7.99 -25.34 -1.28
C LYS A 201 -6.67 -26.08 -1.44
N ALA A 202 -6.29 -26.79 -0.38
CA ALA A 202 -5.25 -27.79 -0.41
C ALA A 202 -5.84 -29.16 -0.77
N ALA A 203 -5.38 -29.78 -1.87
CA ALA A 203 -5.88 -31.07 -2.32
C ALA A 203 -5.73 -32.17 -1.25
N LYS A 204 -6.84 -32.81 -0.88
CA LYS A 204 -6.81 -34.19 -0.37
C LYS A 204 -6.61 -35.10 -1.56
N THR A 205 -5.51 -35.86 -1.57
CA THR A 205 -5.37 -37.02 -2.45
C THR A 205 -6.43 -38.03 -2.08
N ASP A 206 -7.40 -38.26 -2.96
CA ASP A 206 -7.89 -39.60 -3.23
C ASP A 206 -8.28 -39.70 -4.71
N LYS A 207 -7.96 -40.87 -5.25
CA LYS A 207 -7.85 -41.18 -6.68
C LYS A 207 -9.21 -41.14 -7.39
N GLU A 208 -9.09 -41.08 -8.72
CA GLU A 208 -10.10 -41.37 -9.74
C GLU A 208 -10.99 -40.20 -10.15
N THR A 209 -10.56 -39.42 -11.14
CA THR A 209 -11.21 -39.49 -12.47
C THR A 209 -10.45 -38.69 -13.53
N GLU A 210 -10.38 -39.30 -14.71
CA GLU A 210 -9.81 -38.78 -15.94
C GLU A 210 -10.61 -37.59 -16.46
N GLY A 211 -9.94 -36.45 -16.55
CA GLY A 211 -10.38 -35.24 -17.23
C GLY A 211 -9.23 -34.25 -17.11
N ILE A 212 -8.83 -33.63 -18.20
CA ILE A 212 -7.76 -32.63 -18.18
C ILE A 212 -8.25 -31.43 -17.35
N PHE A 213 -7.88 -31.42 -16.08
CA PHE A 213 -8.07 -30.31 -15.14
C PHE A 213 -6.68 -29.92 -14.66
N ILE A 214 -6.19 -28.75 -15.09
CA ILE A 214 -5.02 -28.13 -14.46
C ILE A 214 -5.54 -27.54 -13.15
N GLY A 215 -5.64 -28.42 -12.17
CA GLY A 215 -6.03 -28.17 -10.79
C GLY A 215 -5.40 -29.27 -9.97
N ALA A 216 -4.08 -29.21 -9.78
CA ALA A 216 -3.30 -29.96 -8.78
C ALA A 216 -1.79 -29.83 -9.07
N LYS A 217 -1.11 -28.89 -8.42
CA LYS A 217 0.26 -29.13 -7.94
C LYS A 217 0.71 -28.24 -6.78
N ALA A 218 -0.23 -27.71 -6.01
CA ALA A 218 0.00 -26.41 -5.45
C ALA A 218 0.46 -26.40 -3.98
N ALA A 219 -0.43 -26.45 -3.00
CA ALA A 219 -0.09 -26.06 -1.63
C ALA A 219 0.81 -27.04 -0.81
N LYS A 220 1.19 -28.22 -1.35
CA LYS A 220 2.10 -29.19 -0.67
C LYS A 220 3.34 -29.56 -1.47
N SER A 221 3.54 -28.94 -2.62
CA SER A 221 4.83 -28.93 -3.31
C SER A 221 5.23 -27.47 -3.51
N ALA A 222 6.51 -27.18 -3.77
CA ALA A 222 6.94 -25.79 -3.97
C ALA A 222 6.11 -25.04 -5.04
N SER A 223 5.44 -25.75 -5.95
CA SER A 223 4.74 -25.18 -7.10
C SER A 223 3.34 -24.61 -6.86
N GLY A 224 2.75 -24.60 -5.66
CA GLY A 224 1.54 -23.77 -5.53
C GLY A 224 1.00 -23.44 -4.14
N VAL A 225 1.90 -23.46 -3.16
CA VAL A 225 2.01 -22.23 -2.37
C VAL A 225 2.18 -21.04 -3.33
N SER A 226 3.03 -21.21 -4.34
CA SER A 226 3.23 -20.32 -5.48
C SER A 226 1.95 -19.76 -6.15
N ASP A 227 0.99 -20.60 -6.55
CA ASP A 227 -0.24 -20.17 -7.25
C ASP A 227 -1.16 -19.31 -6.36
N VAL A 228 -1.29 -19.66 -5.07
CA VAL A 228 -2.07 -18.86 -4.10
C VAL A 228 -1.37 -17.53 -3.83
N VAL A 229 -0.05 -17.54 -3.66
CA VAL A 229 0.78 -16.35 -3.49
C VAL A 229 0.71 -15.44 -4.72
N GLY A 230 0.75 -16.02 -5.92
CA GLY A 230 0.55 -15.34 -7.19
C GLY A 230 -0.81 -14.68 -7.31
N THR A 231 -1.87 -15.43 -6.99
CA THR A 231 -3.24 -14.93 -7.00
C THR A 231 -3.41 -13.79 -5.99
N LEU A 232 -2.84 -13.93 -4.79
CA LEU A 232 -2.83 -12.87 -3.79
C LEU A 232 -2.10 -11.61 -4.29
N ALA A 233 -0.94 -11.77 -4.93
CA ALA A 233 -0.19 -10.66 -5.53
C ALA A 233 -1.02 -9.93 -6.60
N ARG A 234 -1.70 -10.71 -7.46
CA ARG A 234 -2.58 -10.19 -8.52
C ARG A 234 -3.73 -9.36 -7.95
N GLU A 235 -4.45 -9.89 -6.97
CA GLU A 235 -5.60 -9.19 -6.36
C GLU A 235 -5.18 -7.96 -5.56
N LEU A 236 -4.09 -8.04 -4.78
CA LEU A 236 -3.52 -6.86 -4.10
C LEU A 236 -3.09 -5.78 -5.10
N CYS A 237 -2.57 -6.18 -6.27
CA CYS A 237 -2.24 -5.24 -7.35
C CYS A 237 -3.49 -4.58 -7.94
N ARG A 238 -4.57 -5.33 -8.20
CA ARG A 238 -5.84 -4.74 -8.65
C ARG A 238 -6.31 -3.66 -7.67
N ARG A 239 -6.26 -3.96 -6.37
CA ARG A 239 -6.64 -2.98 -5.34
C ARG A 239 -5.71 -1.76 -5.34
N ALA A 240 -4.39 -1.95 -5.41
CA ALA A 240 -3.44 -0.84 -5.45
C ALA A 240 -3.66 0.07 -6.68
N LEU A 241 -3.87 -0.52 -7.87
CA LEU A 241 -4.16 0.23 -9.10
C LEU A 241 -5.45 1.04 -8.97
N TYR A 242 -6.50 0.46 -8.37
CA TYR A 242 -7.74 1.17 -8.09
C TYR A 242 -7.51 2.40 -7.18
N LEU A 243 -6.75 2.24 -6.10
CA LEU A 243 -6.43 3.35 -5.18
C LEU A 243 -5.64 4.48 -5.84
N VAL A 244 -4.67 4.11 -6.69
CA VAL A 244 -3.71 5.05 -7.29
C VAL A 244 -4.31 5.80 -8.46
N TYR A 245 -5.07 5.11 -9.32
CA TYR A 245 -5.58 5.66 -10.56
C TYR A 245 -7.07 6.03 -10.52
N MET A 246 -7.85 5.43 -9.62
CA MET A 246 -9.31 5.60 -9.55
C MET A 246 -9.99 5.39 -10.90
N ASN A 247 -9.48 4.45 -11.69
CA ASN A 247 -9.86 4.21 -13.07
C ASN A 247 -10.16 2.72 -13.30
N GLU A 248 -11.02 2.14 -12.46
CA GLU A 248 -11.47 0.74 -12.58
C GLU A 248 -10.31 -0.27 -12.61
N GLY A 249 -9.19 0.01 -11.94
CA GLY A 249 -8.01 -0.87 -11.96
C GLY A 249 -7.13 -0.77 -13.22
N ARG A 250 -7.46 0.10 -14.18
CA ARG A 250 -6.58 0.38 -15.33
C ARG A 250 -5.31 1.12 -14.90
N PRO A 251 -4.17 0.87 -15.55
CA PRO A 251 -2.86 1.33 -15.07
C PRO A 251 -2.53 2.77 -15.51
N TYR A 252 -3.53 3.64 -15.52
CA TYR A 252 -3.45 5.06 -15.88
C TYR A 252 -4.70 5.79 -15.39
N ARG A 253 -4.61 7.13 -15.25
CA ARG A 253 -5.77 7.96 -14.88
C ARG A 253 -6.69 8.16 -16.07
N SER A 254 -7.98 8.38 -15.83
CA SER A 254 -8.99 8.52 -16.90
C SER A 254 -8.72 9.66 -17.90
N GLY A 255 -7.98 10.71 -17.50
CA GLY A 255 -7.57 11.82 -18.38
C GLY A 255 -6.13 11.73 -18.90
N ASP A 256 -5.41 10.62 -18.69
CA ASP A 256 -4.05 10.42 -19.17
C ASP A 256 -4.04 9.67 -20.51
N ASP A 257 -4.46 10.38 -21.57
CA ASP A 257 -4.59 9.81 -22.92
C ASP A 257 -3.25 9.33 -23.48
N GLU A 258 -2.15 10.02 -23.18
CA GLU A 258 -0.81 9.61 -23.62
C GLU A 258 -0.42 8.24 -23.05
N ARG A 259 -0.65 8.03 -21.75
CA ARG A 259 -0.34 6.75 -21.11
C ARG A 259 -1.29 5.65 -21.51
N LYS A 260 -2.58 5.98 -21.69
CA LYS A 260 -3.57 5.06 -22.24
C LYS A 260 -3.12 4.57 -23.62
N ASP A 261 -2.76 5.47 -24.53
CA ASP A 261 -2.28 5.13 -25.88
C ASP A 261 -1.00 4.30 -25.84
N ALA A 262 -0.07 4.63 -24.94
CA ALA A 262 1.17 3.87 -24.75
C ALA A 262 0.88 2.44 -24.28
N TYR A 263 -0.02 2.27 -23.31
CA TYR A 263 -0.41 0.96 -22.80
C TYR A 263 -1.21 0.14 -23.81
N GLN A 264 -2.11 0.77 -24.58
CA GLN A 264 -2.85 0.10 -25.65
C GLN A 264 -1.93 -0.45 -26.75
N LYS A 265 -0.82 0.24 -27.06
CA LYS A 265 0.20 -0.29 -27.99
C LYS A 265 0.88 -1.55 -27.45
N ILE A 266 1.11 -1.63 -26.14
CA ILE A 266 1.66 -2.82 -25.49
C ILE A 266 0.66 -3.98 -25.62
N ILE A 267 -0.61 -3.75 -25.30
CA ILE A 267 -1.70 -4.74 -25.45
C ILE A 267 -1.72 -5.29 -26.88
N GLN A 268 -1.80 -4.43 -27.89
CA GLN A 268 -1.90 -4.84 -29.30
C GLN A 268 -0.71 -5.71 -29.74
N ARG A 269 0.52 -5.34 -29.35
CA ARG A 269 1.74 -6.09 -29.70
C ARG A 269 1.77 -7.46 -29.02
N MET A 270 1.33 -7.54 -27.77
CA MET A 270 1.32 -8.79 -27.01
C MET A 270 0.20 -9.72 -27.46
N GLU A 271 -0.99 -9.19 -27.74
CA GLU A 271 -2.14 -9.96 -28.23
C GLU A 271 -1.80 -10.71 -29.53
N ALA A 272 -1.07 -10.07 -30.44
CA ALA A 272 -0.64 -10.65 -31.71
C ALA A 272 0.21 -11.93 -31.56
N ARG A 273 0.80 -12.16 -30.38
CA ARG A 273 1.64 -13.32 -30.07
C ARG A 273 1.18 -14.07 -28.80
N LYS A 274 -0.08 -13.93 -28.40
CA LYS A 274 -0.58 -14.42 -27.11
C LYS A 274 -0.35 -15.92 -26.86
N GLU A 275 -0.32 -16.74 -27.91
CA GLU A 275 -0.06 -18.18 -27.84
C GLU A 275 1.40 -18.53 -27.51
N GLU A 276 2.32 -17.57 -27.67
CA GLU A 276 3.75 -17.72 -27.35
C GLU A 276 4.09 -17.19 -25.94
N LEU A 277 3.12 -16.60 -25.25
CA LEU A 277 3.30 -16.00 -23.93
C LEU A 277 3.04 -17.04 -22.83
N ASP A 278 3.53 -16.73 -21.64
CA ASP A 278 3.22 -17.46 -20.43
C ASP A 278 1.69 -17.60 -20.29
N PRO A 279 1.17 -18.79 -19.92
CA PRO A 279 -0.26 -19.04 -19.84
C PRO A 279 -1.03 -18.00 -19.03
N ALA A 280 -0.45 -17.45 -17.96
CA ALA A 280 -1.11 -16.43 -17.15
C ALA A 280 -1.27 -15.10 -17.93
N ILE A 281 -0.31 -14.76 -18.79
CA ILE A 281 -0.40 -13.58 -19.67
C ILE A 281 -1.38 -13.85 -20.81
N GLY A 282 -1.30 -15.03 -21.44
CA GLY A 282 -2.21 -15.43 -22.51
C GLY A 282 -3.67 -15.37 -22.08
N LEU A 283 -3.96 -15.83 -20.85
CA LEU A 283 -5.31 -15.79 -20.27
C LEU A 283 -5.83 -14.36 -20.08
N ALA A 284 -4.99 -13.35 -19.83
CA ALA A 284 -5.43 -11.96 -19.67
C ALA A 284 -6.16 -11.39 -20.91
N PHE A 285 -5.89 -11.95 -22.10
CA PHE A 285 -6.58 -11.59 -23.34
C PHE A 285 -7.97 -12.21 -23.50
N SER A 286 -8.37 -13.10 -22.60
CA SER A 286 -9.70 -13.73 -22.61
C SER A 286 -10.72 -13.01 -21.70
N TYR A 287 -10.27 -11.97 -20.98
CA TYR A 287 -11.05 -11.19 -20.02
C TYR A 287 -10.96 -9.68 -20.36
N ASP A 288 -11.19 -8.80 -19.38
CA ASP A 288 -10.91 -7.37 -19.52
C ASP A 288 -9.39 -7.12 -19.59
N THR A 289 -8.84 -7.20 -20.79
CA THR A 289 -7.40 -7.16 -21.05
C THR A 289 -6.73 -5.89 -20.50
N GLU A 290 -7.42 -4.74 -20.52
CA GLU A 290 -6.82 -3.49 -20.02
C GLU A 290 -6.53 -3.57 -18.52
N GLN A 291 -7.44 -4.18 -17.75
CA GLN A 291 -7.27 -4.38 -16.30
C GLN A 291 -6.35 -5.57 -15.98
N GLU A 292 -6.49 -6.66 -16.73
CA GLU A 292 -5.86 -7.94 -16.40
C GLU A 292 -4.38 -8.00 -16.75
N LEU A 293 -3.97 -7.41 -17.87
CA LEU A 293 -2.62 -7.61 -18.38
C LEU A 293 -1.54 -7.09 -17.42
N THR A 294 -1.76 -5.93 -16.77
CA THR A 294 -0.78 -5.36 -15.83
C THR A 294 -0.64 -6.20 -14.57
N VAL A 295 -1.72 -6.79 -14.06
CA VAL A 295 -1.68 -7.58 -12.81
C VAL A 295 -1.06 -8.97 -13.00
N CYS A 296 -0.84 -9.40 -14.24
CA CYS A 296 -0.02 -10.58 -14.55
C CYS A 296 1.46 -10.39 -14.16
N VAL A 297 1.98 -9.15 -14.13
CA VAL A 297 3.37 -8.88 -13.75
C VAL A 297 3.67 -9.34 -12.32
N PRO A 298 2.98 -8.83 -11.27
CA PRO A 298 3.20 -9.30 -9.91
C PRO A 298 2.80 -10.77 -9.71
N TYR A 299 1.82 -11.28 -10.45
CA TYR A 299 1.48 -12.71 -10.45
C TYR A 299 2.68 -13.56 -10.87
N ILE A 300 3.31 -13.28 -12.02
CA ILE A 300 4.44 -14.07 -12.55
C ILE A 300 5.68 -13.92 -11.67
N LEU A 301 5.92 -12.72 -11.14
CA LEU A 301 7.00 -12.50 -10.18
C LEU A 301 6.84 -13.33 -8.89
N ALA A 302 5.59 -13.56 -8.49
CA ALA A 302 5.24 -14.36 -7.32
C ALA A 302 5.20 -15.88 -7.60
N VAL A 303 4.60 -16.32 -8.71
CA VAL A 303 4.43 -17.75 -9.07
C VAL A 303 5.75 -18.44 -9.44
N HIS A 304 6.76 -17.68 -9.83
CA HIS A 304 8.07 -18.23 -10.19
C HIS A 304 9.11 -17.89 -9.12
N CYS A 305 8.85 -18.30 -7.87
CA CYS A 305 9.58 -17.97 -6.62
C CYS A 305 11.10 -18.22 -6.62
N SER A 306 11.65 -18.89 -7.65
CA SER A 306 13.10 -18.97 -7.81
C SER A 306 13.63 -17.58 -8.20
N PRO A 307 14.59 -16.99 -7.44
CA PRO A 307 15.09 -15.64 -7.71
C PRO A 307 15.46 -15.45 -9.19
N GLY A 308 14.83 -14.47 -9.84
CA GLY A 308 15.07 -14.12 -11.24
C GLY A 308 14.35 -14.98 -12.29
N CYS A 309 13.59 -16.02 -11.92
CA CYS A 309 12.85 -16.84 -12.89
C CYS A 309 11.66 -16.07 -13.49
N GLY A 310 10.80 -15.48 -12.64
CA GLY A 310 9.71 -14.61 -13.10
C GLY A 310 10.22 -13.39 -13.88
N ASP A 311 11.31 -12.76 -13.42
CA ASP A 311 11.98 -11.68 -14.15
C ASP A 311 12.44 -12.12 -15.53
N SER A 312 13.01 -13.32 -15.66
CA SER A 312 13.48 -13.85 -16.95
C SER A 312 12.32 -14.12 -17.92
N ILE A 313 11.20 -14.65 -17.43
CA ILE A 313 9.98 -14.84 -18.23
C ILE A 313 9.46 -13.49 -18.72
N LEU A 314 9.29 -12.53 -17.82
CA LEU A 314 8.80 -11.20 -18.18
C LEU A 314 9.77 -10.46 -19.11
N GLN A 315 11.08 -10.57 -18.88
CA GLN A 315 12.10 -9.93 -19.73
C GLN A 315 12.15 -10.53 -21.14
N SER A 316 11.87 -11.83 -21.29
CA SER A 316 11.89 -12.50 -22.59
C SER A 316 10.56 -12.37 -23.34
N GLN A 317 9.43 -12.54 -22.66
CA GLN A 317 8.11 -12.66 -23.27
C GLN A 317 7.25 -11.37 -23.16
N ALA A 318 7.52 -10.50 -22.18
CA ALA A 318 6.67 -9.35 -21.87
C ALA A 318 7.47 -8.09 -21.49
N ARG A 319 8.63 -7.87 -22.16
CA ARG A 319 9.59 -6.81 -21.78
C ARG A 319 8.98 -5.42 -21.71
N GLU A 320 8.15 -5.05 -22.67
CA GLU A 320 7.51 -3.72 -22.73
C GLU A 320 6.53 -3.52 -21.56
N LEU A 321 5.77 -4.57 -21.22
CA LEU A 321 4.87 -4.57 -20.07
C LEU A 321 5.64 -4.46 -18.75
N LEU A 322 6.73 -5.23 -18.58
CA LEU A 322 7.58 -5.14 -17.40
C LEU A 322 8.22 -3.75 -17.28
N GLN A 323 8.65 -3.16 -18.39
CA GLN A 323 9.23 -1.83 -18.41
C GLN A 323 8.17 -0.78 -18.03
N PHE A 324 6.96 -0.86 -18.58
CA PHE A 324 5.84 0.00 -18.21
C PHE A 324 5.50 -0.12 -16.71
N TYR A 325 5.46 -1.34 -16.19
CA TYR A 325 5.26 -1.59 -14.76
C TYR A 325 6.33 -0.91 -13.89
N ARG A 326 7.61 -1.09 -14.23
CA ARG A 326 8.74 -0.51 -13.49
C ARG A 326 8.84 1.01 -13.60
N GLN A 327 8.54 1.58 -14.77
CA GLN A 327 8.80 3.00 -15.06
C GLN A 327 7.59 3.90 -14.86
N CYS A 328 6.37 3.35 -14.92
CA CYS A 328 5.15 4.13 -14.75
C CYS A 328 4.43 3.73 -13.45
N ILE A 329 4.15 2.43 -13.29
CA ILE A 329 3.26 1.96 -12.21
C ILE A 329 3.91 2.04 -10.84
N ILE A 330 5.11 1.47 -10.67
CA ILE A 330 5.79 1.50 -9.38
C ILE A 330 6.08 2.95 -8.90
N PRO A 331 6.57 3.88 -9.74
CA PRO A 331 6.76 5.27 -9.33
C PRO A 331 5.46 5.96 -8.88
N ASP A 332 4.35 5.71 -9.57
CA ASP A 332 3.05 6.28 -9.18
C ASP A 332 2.54 5.69 -7.87
N ILE A 333 2.73 4.40 -7.65
CA ILE A 333 2.38 3.72 -6.41
C ILE A 333 3.21 4.27 -5.25
N LEU A 334 4.52 4.45 -5.45
CA LEU A 334 5.38 5.08 -4.45
C LEU A 334 5.01 6.54 -4.18
N THR A 335 4.59 7.26 -5.22
CA THR A 335 4.07 8.63 -5.10
C THR A 335 2.77 8.64 -4.31
N TYR A 336 1.85 7.72 -4.61
CA TYR A 336 0.62 7.53 -3.85
C TYR A 336 0.93 7.22 -2.39
N ILE A 337 1.81 6.26 -2.09
CA ILE A 337 2.23 5.92 -0.72
C ILE A 337 2.77 7.14 0.04
N ARG A 338 3.61 7.95 -0.61
CA ARG A 338 4.18 9.17 -0.01
C ARG A 338 3.12 10.24 0.29
N HIS A 339 2.05 10.29 -0.51
CA HIS A 339 1.03 11.35 -0.44
C HIS A 339 -0.34 10.88 0.02
N SER A 340 -0.50 9.60 0.36
CA SER A 340 -1.75 9.00 0.84
C SER A 340 -1.95 9.38 2.30
N CYS A 341 -2.30 10.65 2.49
CA CYS A 341 -2.73 11.16 3.77
C CYS A 341 -4.20 10.73 4.00
N PRO A 342 -4.57 10.29 5.22
CA PRO A 342 -5.97 10.08 5.65
C PRO A 342 -6.94 11.18 5.29
N GLY A 343 -6.44 12.41 5.18
CA GLY A 343 -7.24 13.60 4.91
C GLY A 343 -8.06 13.47 3.63
N LYS A 344 -7.49 12.81 2.60
CA LYS A 344 -8.20 12.55 1.33
C LYS A 344 -9.27 11.48 1.46
N ASP A 345 -9.14 10.52 2.37
CA ASP A 345 -10.22 9.57 2.66
C ASP A 345 -11.32 10.25 3.49
N ALA A 346 -10.96 11.14 4.42
CA ALA A 346 -11.95 11.91 5.18
C ALA A 346 -12.72 12.86 4.25
N GLU A 347 -12.05 13.49 3.27
CA GLU A 347 -12.70 14.26 2.21
C GLU A 347 -13.52 13.38 1.28
N LYS A 348 -13.02 12.24 0.79
CA LYS A 348 -13.82 11.31 -0.04
C LYS A 348 -15.02 10.72 0.72
N ILE A 349 -14.85 10.35 1.99
CA ILE A 349 -15.93 9.87 2.85
C ILE A 349 -16.93 11.01 3.11
N LYS A 350 -16.45 12.25 3.28
CA LYS A 350 -17.31 13.43 3.45
C LYS A 350 -18.08 13.77 2.17
N GLU A 351 -17.43 13.72 1.02
CA GLU A 351 -18.02 13.91 -0.31
C GLU A 351 -19.04 12.81 -0.61
N GLU A 352 -18.71 11.56 -0.30
CA GLU A 352 -19.59 10.41 -0.50
C GLU A 352 -20.77 10.40 0.49
N ASN A 353 -20.55 10.76 1.76
CA ASN A 353 -21.63 10.95 2.73
C ASN A 353 -22.55 12.12 2.36
N ALA A 354 -21.99 13.19 1.77
CA ALA A 354 -22.78 14.29 1.22
C ALA A 354 -23.58 13.84 -0.01
N ARG A 355 -22.97 13.07 -0.93
CA ARG A 355 -23.64 12.47 -2.10
C ARG A 355 -24.79 11.54 -1.70
N LEU A 356 -24.61 10.75 -0.64
CA LEU A 356 -25.59 9.81 -0.12
C LEU A 356 -26.64 10.46 0.80
N GLY A 357 -26.60 11.79 0.99
CA GLY A 357 -27.55 12.52 1.84
C GLY A 357 -27.46 12.18 3.34
N LYS A 358 -26.37 11.55 3.78
CA LYS A 358 -26.19 11.07 5.17
C LYS A 358 -25.65 12.15 6.12
N ALA A 359 -25.31 13.33 5.60
CA ALA A 359 -24.73 14.42 6.40
C ALA A 359 -25.74 15.16 7.31
N HIS A 360 -27.05 14.98 7.13
CA HIS A 360 -28.04 15.79 7.86
C HIS A 360 -28.44 15.29 9.27
N TRP A 361 -27.87 14.19 9.76
CA TRP A 361 -28.28 13.59 11.05
C TRP A 361 -27.28 13.79 12.20
N ALA A 362 -26.19 14.53 12.00
CA ALA A 362 -25.16 14.73 13.04
C ALA A 362 -25.20 16.11 13.71
N ASP A 363 -25.96 17.07 13.18
CA ASP A 363 -26.02 18.44 13.73
C ASP A 363 -27.30 18.72 14.55
N GLU A 364 -28.14 17.71 14.82
CA GLU A 364 -29.29 17.80 15.72
C GLU A 364 -29.16 16.90 16.96
N VAL A 365 -28.00 16.89 17.63
CA VAL A 365 -27.93 16.60 19.08
C VAL A 365 -26.79 17.41 19.71
N ASN A 366 -27.04 18.71 19.90
CA ASN A 366 -26.86 19.44 21.17
C ASN A 366 -27.14 20.93 20.98
#